data_AF-A0A7Y1U9L0-F1
#
_entry.id   AF-A0A7Y1U9L0-F1
#
_cell.length_a   1.000
_cell.length_b   1.000
_cell.length_c   1.000
_cell.angle_alpha   90.00
_cell.angle_beta   90.00
_cell.angle_gamma   90.00
#
_symmetry.space_group_name_H-M   'P 1'
#
loop_
_entity.id
_entity.type
_entity.pdbx_description
1 polymer ?
#
loop_
_entity_poly.entity_id
_entity_poly.type
_entity_poly.pdbx_seq_one_letter_code
_entity_poly.pdbx_strand_id
1 'polypeptide(L)'
;MGQPILLWSFLNLKNRKRHFISYFVIFLFPFYSHFAMTAPFILITLLVYGVYVIIKKRTNSSSFIIGVGALFISYIIANFITIENFLQNNAQTHRDLWKNNYPDIESTIRLIAETILNGQYHAASIFGLPILIIALYSIFKKTSKWKTIFHFIISIVLIAFYYSTYRYITVFFEDSLHLLTTFNFNRFTFFVPFIFYLLLLTFYSDKKINRVLLYSLTWVFCLGNIYFNSELKYSTAKLILPNQSTQLLPSYNSFFSPALFNEITAFIALPQEDYRVVSLGIHPSIAQYNGFYTLDSYQNIYPLEYKFKFRKIIQPELNKNNVLKEYFDNWGSRVYLFSSELQESCYVDCPKYFSETIQELNVDVISLKQMSCKYIFSSVKIINAEQIGLELENMFEDDQSFYQIFLYKI
;
A
#
# COMPACT_ATOMS: atom_id res chain seq x y z
N MET A 1 -5.19 7.23 -8.34
CA MET A 1 -6.60 7.54 -7.99
C MET A 1 -7.30 8.18 -9.19
N GLY A 2 -8.49 7.73 -9.57
CA GLY A 2 -9.25 8.26 -10.71
C GLY A 2 -10.74 8.50 -10.41
N GLN A 3 -11.10 8.60 -9.12
CA GLN A 3 -12.45 8.87 -8.66
C GLN A 3 -13.07 10.15 -9.28
N PRO A 4 -12.33 11.25 -9.52
CA PRO A 4 -12.89 12.43 -10.19
C PRO A 4 -13.40 12.16 -11.62
N ILE A 5 -12.65 11.40 -12.43
CA ILE A 5 -13.04 11.13 -13.82
C ILE A 5 -14.22 10.15 -13.90
N LEU A 6 -14.30 9.21 -12.95
CA LEU A 6 -15.49 8.37 -12.79
C LEU A 6 -16.70 9.17 -12.33
N LEU A 7 -16.57 10.02 -11.30
CA LEU A 7 -17.68 10.87 -10.87
C LEU A 7 -18.19 11.72 -12.04
N TRP A 8 -17.28 12.33 -12.80
CA TRP A 8 -17.63 13.10 -14.00
C TRP A 8 -18.41 12.26 -15.02
N SER A 9 -17.96 11.04 -15.30
CA SER A 9 -18.63 10.12 -16.23
C SER A 9 -20.03 9.73 -15.74
N PHE A 10 -20.18 9.39 -14.47
CA PHE A 10 -21.48 9.02 -13.90
C PHE A 10 -22.45 10.21 -13.77
N LEU A 11 -21.95 11.43 -13.50
CA LEU A 11 -22.75 12.65 -13.55
C LEU A 11 -23.22 12.96 -14.97
N ASN A 12 -22.38 12.74 -15.97
CA ASN A 12 -22.74 12.87 -17.38
C ASN A 12 -23.83 11.88 -17.79
N LEU A 13 -23.67 10.60 -17.46
CA LEU A 13 -24.70 9.56 -17.73
C LEU A 13 -26.03 9.89 -17.04
N LYS A 14 -25.98 10.35 -15.79
CA LYS A 14 -27.17 10.79 -15.05
C LYS A 14 -27.86 12.00 -15.69
N ASN A 15 -27.08 12.95 -16.23
CA ASN A 15 -27.58 14.18 -16.84
C ASN A 15 -27.80 14.08 -18.36
N ARG A 16 -27.67 12.88 -18.94
CA ARG A 16 -27.76 12.62 -20.38
C ARG A 16 -26.82 13.43 -21.27
N LYS A 17 -25.59 13.64 -20.81
CA LYS A 17 -24.54 14.36 -21.55
C LYS A 17 -23.40 13.42 -21.87
N ARG A 18 -22.75 13.61 -23.02
CA ARG A 18 -21.47 12.94 -23.37
C ARG A 18 -21.46 11.43 -23.10
N HIS A 19 -22.55 10.73 -23.45
CA HIS A 19 -22.73 9.29 -23.15
C HIS A 19 -21.57 8.44 -23.66
N PHE A 20 -21.23 8.58 -24.95
CA PHE A 20 -20.18 7.81 -25.58
C PHE A 20 -18.84 7.96 -24.84
N ILE A 21 -18.42 9.20 -24.59
CA ILE A 21 -17.17 9.49 -23.87
C ILE A 21 -17.22 8.93 -22.45
N SER A 22 -18.37 9.01 -21.77
CA SER A 22 -18.52 8.52 -20.40
C SER A 22 -18.43 6.99 -20.32
N TYR A 23 -19.06 6.27 -21.25
CA TYR A 23 -18.92 4.81 -21.34
C TYR A 23 -17.50 4.38 -21.73
N PHE A 24 -16.86 5.11 -22.65
CA PHE A 24 -15.47 4.84 -23.03
C PHE A 24 -14.51 4.99 -21.84
N VAL A 25 -14.65 6.08 -21.06
CA VAL A 25 -13.87 6.27 -19.83
C VAL A 25 -14.15 5.17 -18.81
N ILE A 26 -15.43 4.82 -18.61
CA ILE A 26 -15.82 3.74 -17.69
C ILE A 26 -15.20 2.39 -18.10
N PHE A 27 -15.17 2.10 -19.40
CA PHE A 27 -14.56 0.88 -19.94
C PHE A 27 -13.05 0.84 -19.74
N LEU A 28 -12.35 1.95 -20.00
CA LEU A 28 -10.91 2.03 -19.83
C LEU A 28 -10.46 2.08 -18.36
N PHE A 29 -11.31 2.57 -17.45
CA PHE A 29 -10.93 2.82 -16.06
C PHE A 29 -10.27 1.62 -15.36
N PRO A 30 -10.81 0.39 -15.44
CA PRO A 30 -10.20 -0.78 -14.83
C PRO A 30 -8.78 -1.09 -15.25
N PHE A 31 -8.40 -0.79 -16.50
CA PHE A 31 -7.06 -1.03 -17.04
C PHE A 31 -5.99 -0.10 -16.45
N TYR A 32 -6.40 0.99 -15.82
CA TYR A 32 -5.53 1.98 -15.18
C TYR A 32 -5.76 2.09 -13.67
N SER A 33 -6.47 1.12 -13.08
CA SER A 33 -6.83 1.13 -11.66
C SER A 33 -6.49 -0.19 -10.99
N HIS A 34 -5.99 -0.12 -9.76
CA HIS A 34 -5.70 -1.33 -8.99
C HIS A 34 -7.01 -1.96 -8.48
N PHE A 35 -7.34 -3.16 -8.96
CA PHE A 35 -8.59 -3.87 -8.67
C PHE A 35 -8.89 -3.95 -7.17
N ALA A 36 -8.03 -4.59 -6.39
CA ALA A 36 -8.28 -4.83 -4.97
C ALA A 36 -8.36 -3.55 -4.10
N MET A 37 -7.84 -2.42 -4.59
CA MET A 37 -7.77 -1.17 -3.82
C MET A 37 -8.93 -0.22 -4.15
N THR A 38 -9.57 -0.40 -5.32
CA THR A 38 -10.54 0.59 -5.83
C THR A 38 -11.86 -0.03 -6.28
N ALA A 39 -11.86 -1.20 -6.91
CA ALA A 39 -13.02 -1.74 -7.59
C ALA A 39 -14.20 -2.01 -6.63
N PRO A 40 -14.03 -2.78 -5.52
CA PRO A 40 -15.16 -3.09 -4.64
C PRO A 40 -15.78 -1.84 -4.02
N PHE A 41 -14.93 -0.91 -3.58
CA PHE A 41 -15.34 0.30 -2.90
C PHE A 41 -16.11 1.24 -3.82
N ILE A 42 -15.60 1.47 -5.05
CA ILE A 42 -16.26 2.29 -6.05
C ILE A 42 -17.58 1.66 -6.50
N LEU A 43 -17.59 0.35 -6.78
CA LEU A 43 -18.80 -0.36 -7.21
C LEU A 43 -19.87 -0.34 -6.12
N ILE A 44 -19.53 -0.63 -4.86
CA ILE A 44 -20.47 -0.57 -3.72
C ILE A 44 -21.04 0.84 -3.58
N THR A 45 -20.20 1.88 -3.59
CA THR A 45 -20.65 3.27 -3.48
C THR A 45 -21.59 3.65 -4.63
N LEU A 46 -21.27 3.28 -5.87
CA LEU A 46 -22.10 3.57 -7.05
C LEU A 46 -23.40 2.76 -7.06
N LEU A 47 -23.40 1.51 -6.59
CA LEU A 47 -24.59 0.67 -6.45
C LEU A 47 -25.54 1.27 -5.42
N VAL A 48 -25.05 1.62 -4.22
CA VAL A 48 -25.85 2.28 -3.17
C VAL A 48 -26.43 3.60 -3.68
N TYR A 49 -25.63 4.40 -4.38
CA TYR A 49 -26.10 5.64 -4.99
C TYR A 49 -27.14 5.38 -6.10
N GLY A 50 -26.95 4.35 -6.92
CA GLY A 50 -27.88 3.94 -7.97
C GLY A 50 -29.24 3.56 -7.41
N VAL A 51 -29.27 2.75 -6.34
CA VAL A 51 -30.50 2.38 -5.61
C VAL A 51 -31.21 3.64 -5.09
N TYR A 52 -30.47 4.57 -4.46
CA TYR A 52 -31.04 5.84 -4.02
C TYR A 52 -31.69 6.65 -5.16
N VAL A 53 -31.05 6.71 -6.33
CA VAL A 53 -31.58 7.42 -7.51
C VAL A 53 -32.86 6.76 -8.02
N ILE A 54 -32.92 5.42 -8.04
CA ILE A 54 -34.11 4.65 -8.43
C ILE A 54 -35.28 4.93 -7.47
N ILE A 55 -35.04 4.81 -6.15
CA ILE A 55 -36.08 5.01 -5.12
C ILE A 55 -36.68 6.42 -5.20
N LYS A 56 -35.85 7.44 -5.47
CA LYS A 56 -36.32 8.82 -5.64
C LYS A 56 -37.08 9.07 -6.95
N LYS A 57 -37.42 8.04 -7.73
CA LYS A 57 -38.14 8.07 -9.01
C LYS A 57 -37.66 9.18 -9.93
N ARG A 58 -36.35 9.46 -9.94
CA ARG A 58 -35.78 10.37 -10.93
C ARG A 58 -35.78 9.62 -12.25
N THR A 59 -36.66 10.04 -13.16
CA THR A 59 -37.22 9.28 -14.29
C THR A 59 -36.21 8.72 -15.32
N ASN A 60 -34.90 8.84 -15.12
CA ASN A 60 -33.90 8.49 -16.13
C ASN A 60 -32.61 7.88 -15.53
N SER A 61 -32.72 6.84 -14.70
CA SER A 61 -31.58 6.13 -14.09
C SER A 61 -30.96 5.03 -14.96
N SER A 62 -31.57 4.66 -16.09
CA SER A 62 -31.12 3.52 -16.90
C SER A 62 -29.67 3.64 -17.36
N SER A 63 -29.26 4.78 -17.92
CA SER A 63 -27.88 4.99 -18.37
C SER A 63 -26.88 4.93 -17.22
N PHE A 64 -27.26 5.41 -16.03
CA PHE A 64 -26.43 5.30 -14.85
C PHE A 64 -26.23 3.84 -14.43
N ILE A 65 -27.31 3.05 -14.36
CA ILE A 65 -27.26 1.63 -13.98
C ILE A 65 -26.50 0.79 -15.02
N ILE A 66 -26.72 1.04 -16.31
CA ILE A 66 -25.93 0.45 -17.40
C ILE A 66 -24.45 0.83 -17.24
N GLY A 67 -24.14 2.06 -16.82
CA GLY A 67 -22.77 2.48 -16.50
C GLY A 67 -22.15 1.69 -15.36
N VAL A 68 -22.91 1.39 -14.30
CA VAL A 68 -22.43 0.54 -13.19
C VAL A 68 -22.16 -0.88 -13.68
N GLY A 69 -23.07 -1.46 -14.47
CA GLY A 69 -22.88 -2.78 -15.08
C GLY A 69 -21.68 -2.82 -16.02
N ALA A 70 -21.51 -1.79 -16.86
CA ALA A 70 -20.35 -1.66 -17.75
C ALA A 70 -19.04 -1.58 -16.97
N LEU A 71 -18.99 -0.80 -15.88
CA LEU A 71 -17.81 -0.73 -15.02
C LEU A 71 -17.47 -2.09 -14.41
N PHE A 72 -18.49 -2.81 -13.90
CA PHE A 72 -18.32 -4.14 -13.33
C PHE A 72 -17.75 -5.14 -14.35
N ILE A 73 -18.36 -5.22 -15.54
CA ILE A 73 -17.88 -6.11 -16.61
C ILE A 73 -16.46 -5.73 -17.03
N SER A 74 -16.16 -4.44 -17.14
CA SER A 74 -14.82 -3.97 -17.52
C SER A 74 -13.76 -4.36 -16.48
N TYR A 75 -14.11 -4.38 -15.19
CA TYR A 75 -13.23 -4.90 -14.15
C TYR A 75 -12.96 -6.39 -14.27
N ILE A 76 -13.98 -7.18 -14.62
CA ILE A 76 -13.83 -8.61 -14.89
C ILE A 76 -12.87 -8.82 -16.07
N ILE A 77 -13.07 -8.09 -17.16
CA ILE A 77 -12.22 -8.19 -18.36
C ILE A 77 -10.77 -7.82 -18.02
N ALA A 78 -10.55 -6.67 -17.38
CA ALA A 78 -9.21 -6.17 -17.09
C ALA A 78 -8.43 -7.03 -16.08
N ASN A 79 -9.12 -7.85 -15.27
CA ASN A 79 -8.52 -8.66 -14.22
C ASN A 79 -8.86 -10.14 -14.36
N PHE A 80 -9.17 -10.59 -15.59
CA PHE A 80 -9.65 -11.96 -15.84
C PHE A 80 -8.71 -13.01 -15.27
N ILE A 81 -7.40 -12.90 -15.53
CA ILE A 81 -6.39 -13.84 -15.02
C ILE A 81 -6.39 -13.91 -13.49
N THR A 82 -6.46 -12.76 -12.80
CA THR A 82 -6.50 -12.72 -11.34
C THR A 82 -7.77 -13.34 -10.78
N ILE A 83 -8.92 -13.05 -11.40
CA ILE A 83 -10.22 -13.59 -10.99
C ILE A 83 -10.27 -15.09 -11.26
N GLU A 84 -9.81 -15.55 -12.42
CA GLU A 84 -9.72 -16.96 -12.77
C GLU A 84 -8.84 -17.71 -11.78
N ASN A 85 -7.64 -17.21 -11.50
CA ASN A 85 -6.75 -17.80 -10.50
C ASN A 85 -7.38 -17.83 -9.11
N PHE A 86 -8.20 -16.84 -8.76
CA PHE A 86 -8.92 -16.85 -7.48
C PHE A 86 -10.06 -17.89 -7.45
N LEU A 87 -10.75 -18.11 -8.58
CA LEU A 87 -11.88 -19.03 -8.67
C LEU A 87 -11.47 -20.50 -8.85
N GLN A 88 -10.38 -20.77 -9.56
CA GLN A 88 -9.92 -22.12 -9.87
C GLN A 88 -9.02 -22.71 -8.77
N ASN A 89 -8.35 -21.86 -8.01
CA ASN A 89 -7.34 -22.32 -7.06
C ASN A 89 -8.00 -22.67 -5.71
N ASN A 90 -8.37 -23.95 -5.56
CA ASN A 90 -8.86 -24.52 -4.29
C ASN A 90 -7.73 -24.76 -3.27
N ALA A 91 -6.49 -24.41 -3.59
CA ALA A 91 -5.36 -24.61 -2.69
C ALA A 91 -5.42 -23.63 -1.51
N GLN A 92 -5.09 -24.11 -0.32
CA GLN A 92 -4.92 -23.25 0.85
C GLN A 92 -3.83 -22.22 0.60
N THR A 93 -4.07 -21.00 1.05
CA THR A 93 -3.18 -19.87 0.86
C THR A 93 -2.65 -19.38 2.18
N HIS A 94 -1.54 -18.65 2.17
CA HIS A 94 -1.01 -18.06 3.40
C HIS A 94 -2.00 -17.13 4.13
N ARG A 95 -3.03 -16.61 3.43
CA ARG A 95 -4.07 -15.75 4.00
C ARG A 95 -5.01 -16.49 4.93
N ASP A 96 -5.07 -17.82 4.83
CA ASP A 96 -5.88 -18.65 5.73
C ASP A 96 -5.35 -18.61 7.17
N LEU A 97 -4.09 -18.20 7.35
CA LEU A 97 -3.48 -17.96 8.67
C LEU A 97 -3.54 -16.49 9.11
N TRP A 98 -4.19 -15.61 8.36
CA TRP A 98 -4.27 -14.21 8.75
C TRP A 98 -5.10 -14.05 10.01
N LYS A 99 -4.49 -13.48 11.04
CA LYS A 99 -5.14 -13.19 12.32
C LYS A 99 -5.05 -11.71 12.63
N ASN A 100 -6.16 -11.18 13.15
CA ASN A 100 -6.22 -9.82 13.64
C ASN A 100 -6.27 -9.85 15.16
N ASN A 101 -5.56 -8.94 15.81
CA ASN A 101 -5.74 -8.70 17.25
C ASN A 101 -6.71 -7.54 17.47
N TYR A 102 -7.45 -7.57 18.58
CA TYR A 102 -8.21 -6.41 19.03
C TYR A 102 -7.27 -5.23 19.26
N PRO A 103 -7.52 -4.07 18.62
CA PRO A 103 -6.75 -2.88 18.92
C PRO A 103 -7.14 -2.36 20.31
N ASP A 104 -6.24 -1.63 20.94
CA ASP A 104 -6.55 -0.89 22.15
C ASP A 104 -7.50 0.29 21.84
N ILE A 105 -8.32 0.67 22.83
CA ILE A 105 -9.33 1.72 22.65
C ILE A 105 -8.67 3.08 22.37
N GLU A 106 -7.54 3.36 23.02
CA GLU A 106 -6.80 4.61 22.85
C GLU A 106 -6.26 4.76 21.42
N SER A 107 -5.61 3.73 20.88
CA SER A 107 -5.12 3.75 19.50
C SER A 107 -6.27 3.82 18.50
N THR A 108 -7.42 3.20 18.81
CA THR A 108 -8.62 3.30 17.97
C THR A 108 -9.11 4.75 17.89
N ILE A 109 -9.22 5.44 19.03
CA ILE A 109 -9.64 6.85 19.08
C ILE A 109 -8.62 7.75 18.37
N ARG A 110 -7.32 7.53 18.63
CA ARG A 110 -6.24 8.25 17.96
C ARG A 110 -6.30 8.07 16.44
N LEU A 111 -6.52 6.84 15.97
CA LEU A 111 -6.63 6.53 14.55
C LEU A 111 -7.85 7.20 13.89
N ILE A 112 -8.97 7.35 14.60
CA ILE A 112 -10.12 8.12 14.10
C ILE A 112 -9.71 9.58 13.88
N ALA A 113 -9.09 10.20 14.89
CA ALA A 113 -8.65 11.59 14.81
C ALA A 113 -7.61 11.79 13.69
N GLU A 114 -6.60 10.92 13.62
CA GLU A 114 -5.58 10.93 12.57
C GLU A 114 -6.20 10.77 11.18
N THR A 115 -7.18 9.87 11.01
CA THR A 115 -7.82 9.67 9.70
C THR A 115 -8.65 10.88 9.27
N ILE A 116 -9.33 11.54 10.22
CA ILE A 116 -10.09 12.77 9.94
C ILE A 116 -9.15 13.93 9.60
N LEU A 117 -8.06 14.09 10.33
CA LEU A 117 -7.14 15.23 10.17
C LEU A 117 -6.18 15.04 9.01
N ASN A 118 -5.65 13.83 8.86
CA ASN A 118 -4.49 13.52 8.02
C ASN A 118 -4.80 12.55 6.87
N GLY A 119 -6.01 11.98 6.80
CA GLY A 119 -6.33 10.92 5.85
C GLY A 119 -5.63 9.60 6.22
N GLN A 120 -5.41 8.74 5.23
CA GLN A 120 -4.76 7.44 5.42
C GLN A 120 -3.59 7.32 4.44
N TYR A 121 -2.42 6.94 4.93
CA TYR A 121 -1.17 7.04 4.17
C TYR A 121 -1.09 6.15 2.91
N HIS A 122 -1.83 5.03 2.83
CA HIS A 122 -1.91 4.24 1.59
C HIS A 122 -2.81 4.88 0.54
N ALA A 123 -3.74 5.73 0.95
CA ALA A 123 -4.60 6.49 0.06
C ALA A 123 -3.90 7.79 -0.36
N ALA A 124 -3.77 8.71 0.58
CA ALA A 124 -2.94 9.91 0.53
C ALA A 124 -2.94 10.54 1.92
N SER A 125 -1.76 10.88 2.43
CA SER A 125 -1.62 11.78 3.57
C SER A 125 -1.99 13.20 3.14
N ILE A 126 -2.88 13.85 3.89
CA ILE A 126 -3.42 15.17 3.57
C ILE A 126 -3.36 16.07 4.78
N PHE A 127 -2.96 17.33 4.62
CA PHE A 127 -3.11 18.31 5.70
C PHE A 127 -4.56 18.86 5.75
N GLY A 128 -5.49 18.11 6.36
CA GLY A 128 -6.92 18.38 6.29
C GLY A 128 -7.43 19.54 7.15
N LEU A 129 -6.67 19.95 8.16
CA LEU A 129 -7.09 20.93 9.18
C LEU A 129 -7.66 22.26 8.60
N PRO A 130 -7.01 22.92 7.61
CA PRO A 130 -7.54 24.16 7.04
C PRO A 130 -8.93 23.98 6.39
N ILE A 131 -9.15 22.85 5.72
CA ILE A 131 -10.43 22.52 5.08
C ILE A 131 -11.51 22.26 6.13
N LEU A 132 -11.17 21.56 7.21
CA LEU A 132 -12.08 21.29 8.32
C LEU A 132 -12.49 22.59 9.03
N ILE A 133 -11.58 23.54 9.23
CA ILE A 133 -11.88 24.86 9.81
C ILE A 133 -12.91 25.61 8.95
N ILE A 134 -12.71 25.66 7.62
CA ILE A 134 -13.69 26.29 6.71
C ILE A 134 -15.02 25.54 6.74
N ALA A 135 -15.00 24.21 6.80
CA ALA A 135 -16.21 23.40 6.86
C ALA A 135 -17.04 23.72 8.11
N LEU A 136 -16.41 23.73 9.28
CA LEU A 136 -17.04 24.05 10.56
C LEU A 136 -17.57 25.48 10.57
N TYR A 137 -16.80 26.45 10.09
CA TYR A 137 -17.26 27.84 9.92
C TYR A 137 -18.50 27.90 9.02
N SER A 138 -18.47 27.20 7.89
CA SER A 138 -19.55 27.18 6.90
C SER A 138 -20.84 26.56 7.43
N ILE A 139 -20.72 25.54 8.28
CA ILE A 139 -21.82 24.90 9.00
C ILE A 139 -22.38 25.85 10.06
N PHE A 140 -21.52 26.42 10.91
CA PHE A 140 -21.91 27.33 11.99
C PHE A 140 -22.62 28.58 11.45
N LYS A 141 -22.09 29.19 10.37
CA LYS A 141 -22.69 30.35 9.71
C LYS A 141 -23.86 30.00 8.78
N LYS A 142 -24.24 28.72 8.66
CA LYS A 142 -25.33 28.24 7.79
C LYS A 142 -25.24 28.85 6.37
N THR A 143 -24.05 28.79 5.79
CA THR A 143 -23.73 29.22 4.41
C THR A 143 -24.61 28.52 3.36
N SER A 144 -24.60 28.97 2.10
CA SER A 144 -25.55 28.44 1.10
C SER A 144 -25.46 26.92 0.89
N LYS A 145 -24.27 26.34 1.10
CA LYS A 145 -23.98 24.92 0.90
C LYS A 145 -23.76 24.15 2.21
N TRP A 146 -24.11 24.71 3.36
CA TRP A 146 -23.82 24.13 4.68
C TRP A 146 -24.31 22.68 4.82
N LYS A 147 -25.49 22.34 4.27
CA LYS A 147 -26.00 20.96 4.29
C LYS A 147 -25.08 20.02 3.51
N THR A 148 -24.66 20.38 2.30
CA THR A 148 -23.74 19.56 1.50
C THR A 148 -22.40 19.37 2.21
N ILE A 149 -21.86 20.44 2.78
CA ILE A 149 -20.62 20.41 3.58
C ILE A 149 -20.78 19.47 4.77
N PHE A 150 -21.89 19.55 5.50
CA PHE A 150 -22.19 18.66 6.61
C PHE A 150 -22.22 17.18 6.17
N HIS A 151 -22.84 16.85 5.03
CA HIS A 151 -22.84 15.48 4.52
C HIS A 151 -21.43 14.97 4.16
N PHE A 152 -20.54 15.83 3.65
CA PHE A 152 -19.16 15.45 3.40
C PHE A 152 -18.37 15.23 4.69
N ILE A 153 -18.54 16.10 5.69
CA ILE A 153 -17.88 15.93 6.99
C ILE A 153 -18.35 14.66 7.69
N ILE A 154 -19.66 14.41 7.75
CA ILE A 154 -20.14 13.15 8.35
C ILE A 154 -19.67 11.92 7.56
N SER A 155 -19.50 12.00 6.24
CA SER A 155 -18.93 10.90 5.46
C SER A 155 -17.47 10.61 5.85
N ILE A 156 -16.65 11.66 6.04
CA ILE A 156 -15.27 11.49 6.52
C ILE A 156 -15.28 10.85 7.92
N VAL A 157 -16.13 11.32 8.83
CA VAL A 157 -16.24 10.77 10.19
C VAL A 157 -16.67 9.31 10.17
N LEU A 158 -17.66 8.95 9.36
CA LEU A 158 -18.13 7.57 9.23
C LEU A 158 -17.05 6.65 8.64
N ILE A 159 -16.32 7.11 7.62
CA ILE A 159 -15.21 6.34 7.03
C ILE A 159 -14.09 6.15 8.06
N ALA A 160 -13.73 7.20 8.79
CA ALA A 160 -12.70 7.13 9.84
C ALA A 160 -13.11 6.19 10.97
N PHE A 161 -14.36 6.29 11.45
CA PHE A 161 -14.91 5.39 12.46
C PHE A 161 -14.90 3.94 11.99
N TYR A 162 -15.40 3.68 10.77
CA TYR A 162 -15.40 2.34 10.19
C TYR A 162 -13.97 1.78 10.07
N TYR A 163 -13.05 2.58 9.54
CA TYR A 163 -11.64 2.19 9.39
C TYR A 163 -11.01 1.78 10.73
N SER A 164 -11.18 2.61 11.76
CA SER A 164 -10.60 2.32 13.08
C SER A 164 -11.28 1.15 13.80
N THR A 165 -12.57 0.92 13.54
CA THR A 165 -13.33 -0.16 14.19
C THR A 165 -13.35 -1.47 13.41
N TYR A 166 -12.92 -1.47 12.14
CA TYR A 166 -12.96 -2.64 11.27
C TYR A 166 -12.23 -3.85 11.85
N ARG A 167 -11.13 -3.65 12.57
CA ARG A 167 -10.42 -4.75 13.22
C ARG A 167 -11.29 -5.46 14.26
N TYR A 168 -12.08 -4.73 15.06
CA TYR A 168 -13.05 -5.37 15.96
C TYR A 168 -14.06 -6.22 15.20
N ILE A 169 -14.54 -5.74 14.05
CA ILE A 169 -15.47 -6.50 13.17
C ILE A 169 -14.79 -7.79 12.69
N THR A 170 -13.54 -7.71 12.23
CA THR A 170 -12.81 -8.87 11.71
C THR A 170 -12.55 -9.94 12.76
N VAL A 171 -12.24 -9.53 14.00
CA VAL A 171 -12.02 -10.48 15.10
C VAL A 171 -13.34 -11.07 15.58
N PHE A 172 -14.40 -10.27 15.67
CA PHE A 172 -15.72 -10.76 16.08
C PHE A 172 -16.30 -11.81 15.11
N PHE A 173 -16.03 -11.66 13.80
CA PHE A 173 -16.52 -12.56 12.76
C PHE A 173 -15.47 -13.54 12.22
N GLU A 174 -14.34 -13.72 12.91
CA GLU A 174 -13.18 -14.51 12.43
C GLU A 174 -13.57 -15.94 12.01
N ASP A 175 -14.38 -16.63 12.84
CA ASP A 175 -14.80 -18.02 12.60
C ASP A 175 -15.99 -18.16 11.64
N SER A 176 -16.74 -17.07 11.38
CA SER A 176 -18.00 -17.11 10.63
C SER A 176 -17.91 -16.55 9.21
N LEU A 177 -17.04 -15.56 8.99
CA LEU A 177 -16.94 -14.82 7.72
C LEU A 177 -15.47 -14.64 7.31
N HIS A 178 -14.83 -15.71 6.83
CA HIS A 178 -13.44 -15.70 6.36
C HIS A 178 -13.13 -14.60 5.31
N LEU A 179 -14.12 -14.12 4.55
CA LEU A 179 -13.91 -13.03 3.59
C LEU A 179 -13.49 -11.71 4.28
N LEU A 180 -13.97 -11.45 5.51
CA LEU A 180 -13.65 -10.22 6.24
C LEU A 180 -12.20 -10.20 6.74
N THR A 181 -11.66 -11.36 7.10
CA THR A 181 -10.27 -11.48 7.55
C THR A 181 -9.30 -11.53 6.38
N THR A 182 -9.66 -12.20 5.28
CA THR A 182 -8.79 -12.39 4.09
C THR A 182 -8.79 -11.21 3.11
N PHE A 183 -9.85 -10.40 3.10
CA PHE A 183 -9.97 -9.19 2.29
C PHE A 183 -10.00 -7.92 3.15
N ASN A 184 -9.18 -6.93 2.78
CA ASN A 184 -9.07 -5.70 3.55
C ASN A 184 -10.11 -4.66 3.11
N PHE A 185 -11.29 -4.64 3.77
CA PHE A 185 -12.34 -3.66 3.48
C PHE A 185 -12.07 -2.25 4.03
N ASN A 186 -10.91 -1.99 4.66
CA ASN A 186 -10.55 -0.64 5.14
C ASN A 186 -10.34 0.42 4.04
N ARG A 187 -10.33 0.04 2.76
CA ARG A 187 -9.97 0.96 1.67
C ARG A 187 -11.07 1.95 1.29
N PHE A 188 -12.20 1.99 1.99
CA PHE A 188 -13.10 3.15 1.92
C PHE A 188 -12.37 4.47 2.26
N THR A 189 -11.27 4.40 3.01
CA THR A 189 -10.34 5.52 3.25
C THR A 189 -9.81 6.18 1.96
N PHE A 190 -9.82 5.49 0.82
CA PHE A 190 -9.45 6.06 -0.49
C PHE A 190 -10.42 7.14 -0.97
N PHE A 191 -11.62 7.23 -0.39
CA PHE A 191 -12.53 8.34 -0.64
C PHE A 191 -12.24 9.58 0.20
N VAL A 192 -11.48 9.48 1.31
CA VAL A 192 -11.22 10.63 2.19
C VAL A 192 -10.51 11.76 1.44
N PRO A 193 -9.39 11.52 0.72
CA PRO A 193 -8.79 12.52 -0.17
C PRO A 193 -9.77 13.15 -1.14
N PHE A 194 -10.58 12.31 -1.79
CA PHE A 194 -11.55 12.76 -2.77
C PHE A 194 -12.61 13.68 -2.15
N ILE A 195 -13.11 13.36 -0.96
CA ILE A 195 -14.09 14.18 -0.23
C ILE A 195 -13.47 15.52 0.20
N PHE A 196 -12.20 15.55 0.62
CA PHE A 196 -11.49 16.81 0.91
C PHE A 196 -11.46 17.76 -0.30
N TYR A 197 -11.16 17.24 -1.50
CA TYR A 197 -11.21 18.03 -2.72
C TYR A 197 -12.63 18.45 -3.10
N LEU A 198 -13.64 17.61 -2.88
CA LEU A 198 -15.05 17.99 -3.09
C LEU A 198 -15.51 19.09 -2.12
N LEU A 199 -15.05 19.06 -0.86
CA LEU A 199 -15.27 20.12 0.11
C LEU A 199 -14.67 21.44 -0.39
N LEU A 200 -13.41 21.42 -0.82
CA LEU A 200 -12.74 22.58 -1.39
C LEU A 200 -13.55 23.17 -2.56
N LEU A 201 -13.91 22.35 -3.56
CA LEU A 201 -14.74 22.78 -4.69
C LEU A 201 -16.09 23.36 -4.25
N THR A 202 -16.71 22.77 -3.22
CA THR A 202 -17.98 23.25 -2.66
C THR A 202 -17.82 24.64 -2.06
N PHE A 203 -16.72 24.91 -1.35
CA PHE A 203 -16.43 26.23 -0.79
C PHE A 203 -16.27 27.29 -1.88
N TYR A 204 -15.56 26.98 -2.97
CA TYR A 204 -15.40 27.92 -4.09
C TYR A 204 -16.74 28.25 -4.76
N SER A 205 -17.68 27.31 -4.78
CA SER A 205 -19.04 27.50 -5.31
C SER A 205 -19.96 28.32 -4.38
N ASP A 206 -19.63 28.45 -3.09
CA ASP A 206 -20.44 29.17 -2.12
C ASP A 206 -20.05 30.65 -2.05
N LYS A 207 -20.94 31.52 -2.53
CA LYS A 207 -20.71 32.97 -2.55
C LYS A 207 -20.75 33.62 -1.16
N LYS A 208 -21.26 32.93 -0.12
CA LYS A 208 -21.33 33.46 1.25
C LYS A 208 -20.01 33.33 2.01
N ILE A 209 -19.06 32.55 1.51
CA ILE A 209 -17.76 32.39 2.15
C ILE A 209 -16.87 33.57 1.78
N ASN A 210 -16.20 34.17 2.77
CA ASN A 210 -15.24 35.24 2.55
C ASN A 210 -14.09 34.75 1.64
N ARG A 211 -13.85 35.44 0.53
CA ARG A 211 -12.87 35.03 -0.49
C ARG A 211 -11.43 35.10 0.00
N VAL A 212 -11.10 36.10 0.82
CA VAL A 212 -9.76 36.24 1.40
C VAL A 212 -9.48 35.05 2.33
N LEU A 213 -10.44 34.70 3.19
CA LEU A 213 -10.34 33.53 4.07
C LEU A 213 -10.22 32.22 3.28
N LEU A 214 -11.01 32.06 2.22
CA LEU A 214 -10.98 30.87 1.39
C LEU A 214 -9.61 30.71 0.70
N TYR A 215 -9.08 31.78 0.11
CA TYR A 215 -7.79 31.74 -0.57
C TYR A 215 -6.65 31.51 0.43
N SER A 216 -6.65 32.19 1.58
CA SER A 216 -5.61 31.99 2.59
C SER A 216 -5.57 30.56 3.10
N LEU A 217 -6.72 29.97 3.44
CA LEU A 217 -6.77 28.59 3.92
C LEU A 217 -6.55 27.56 2.82
N THR A 218 -6.85 27.88 1.56
CA THR A 218 -6.41 27.06 0.41
C THR A 218 -4.89 27.06 0.27
N TRP A 219 -4.24 28.22 0.41
CA TRP A 219 -2.79 28.32 0.39
C TRP A 219 -2.14 27.52 1.53
N VAL A 220 -2.65 27.66 2.75
CA VAL A 220 -2.20 26.88 3.91
C VAL A 220 -2.41 25.38 3.67
N PHE A 221 -3.54 24.97 3.08
CA PHE A 221 -3.79 23.59 2.68
C PHE A 221 -2.73 23.10 1.69
N CYS A 222 -2.45 23.85 0.61
CA CYS A 222 -1.46 23.47 -0.40
C CYS A 222 -0.04 23.36 0.20
N LEU A 223 0.40 24.37 0.95
CA LEU A 223 1.72 24.37 1.61
C LEU A 223 1.84 23.24 2.65
N GLY A 224 0.79 23.03 3.44
CA GLY A 224 0.75 21.94 4.40
C GLY A 224 0.85 20.58 3.71
N ASN A 225 0.18 20.36 2.58
CA ASN A 225 0.32 19.11 1.83
C ASN A 225 1.72 18.91 1.27
N ILE A 226 2.43 19.96 0.83
CA ILE A 226 3.85 19.85 0.44
C ILE A 226 4.71 19.35 1.62
N TYR A 227 4.40 19.77 2.85
CA TYR A 227 5.19 19.38 4.02
C TYR A 227 4.80 18.01 4.60
N PHE A 228 3.51 17.72 4.73
CA PHE A 228 2.99 16.53 5.42
C PHE A 228 2.81 15.31 4.51
N ASN A 229 2.66 15.50 3.21
CA ASN A 229 2.63 14.38 2.27
C ASN A 229 4.06 14.03 1.88
N SER A 230 4.52 12.84 2.28
CA SER A 230 5.90 12.39 2.01
C SER A 230 6.25 12.41 0.52
N GLU A 231 5.34 11.95 -0.35
CA GLU A 231 5.57 11.94 -1.80
C GLU A 231 5.77 13.35 -2.34
N LEU A 232 4.92 14.30 -1.96
CA LEU A 232 5.07 15.70 -2.37
C LEU A 232 6.31 16.34 -1.76
N LYS A 233 6.56 16.13 -0.47
CA LYS A 233 7.72 16.65 0.26
C LYS A 233 9.02 16.23 -0.42
N TYR A 234 9.14 14.94 -0.74
CA TYR A 234 10.34 14.39 -1.32
C TYR A 234 10.51 14.75 -2.79
N SER A 235 9.41 14.74 -3.56
CA SER A 235 9.45 15.18 -4.96
C SER A 235 9.81 16.66 -5.07
N THR A 236 9.26 17.52 -4.21
CA THR A 236 9.58 18.95 -4.19
C THR A 236 10.98 19.22 -3.69
N ALA A 237 11.45 18.53 -2.66
CA ALA A 237 12.83 18.63 -2.18
C ALA A 237 13.83 18.30 -3.29
N LYS A 238 13.60 17.22 -4.04
CA LYS A 238 14.45 16.83 -5.18
C LYS A 238 14.45 17.86 -6.32
N LEU A 239 13.33 18.53 -6.56
CA LEU A 239 13.23 19.58 -7.58
C LEU A 239 13.97 20.87 -7.18
N ILE A 240 13.95 21.22 -5.89
CA ILE A 240 14.54 22.47 -5.38
C ILE A 240 16.03 22.30 -5.03
N LEU A 241 16.42 21.12 -4.57
CA LEU A 241 17.76 20.78 -4.09
C LEU A 241 18.34 19.60 -4.89
N PRO A 242 18.49 19.71 -6.21
CA PRO A 242 18.84 18.57 -7.08
C PRO A 242 20.24 17.99 -6.79
N ASN A 243 21.16 18.81 -6.25
CA ASN A 243 22.54 18.42 -5.99
C ASN A 243 22.79 17.98 -4.54
N GLN A 244 21.77 18.05 -3.67
CA GLN A 244 21.88 17.43 -2.36
C GLN A 244 21.53 15.97 -2.53
N SER A 245 22.48 15.09 -2.21
CA SER A 245 22.21 13.67 -2.06
C SER A 245 21.17 13.54 -0.95
N THR A 246 19.92 13.35 -1.33
CA THR A 246 18.93 12.80 -0.41
C THR A 246 19.31 11.34 -0.22
N GLN A 247 20.32 11.08 0.61
CA GLN A 247 20.87 9.75 0.90
C GLN A 247 19.80 8.77 1.40
N LEU A 248 18.65 9.28 1.83
CA LEU A 248 17.48 8.53 2.30
C LEU A 248 16.39 8.33 1.21
N LEU A 249 16.58 8.86 0.00
CA LEU A 249 15.57 8.85 -1.06
C LEU A 249 16.22 8.44 -2.39
N PRO A 250 16.36 7.13 -2.63
CA PRO A 250 17.01 6.65 -3.83
C PRO A 250 16.17 7.00 -5.07
N SER A 251 16.84 7.29 -6.17
CA SER A 251 16.20 7.22 -7.49
C SER A 251 15.82 5.76 -7.78
N TYR A 252 14.92 5.54 -8.75
CA TYR A 252 14.59 4.17 -9.19
C TYR A 252 15.86 3.37 -9.55
N ASN A 253 16.79 3.99 -10.29
CA ASN A 253 18.06 3.37 -10.65
C ASN A 253 18.94 3.07 -9.42
N SER A 254 19.01 3.99 -8.46
CA SER A 254 19.78 3.81 -7.23
C SER A 254 19.20 2.72 -6.34
N PHE A 255 17.88 2.62 -6.25
CA PHE A 255 17.18 1.61 -5.47
C PHE A 255 17.38 0.21 -6.06
N PHE A 256 17.21 0.06 -7.37
CA PHE A 256 17.39 -1.24 -8.04
C PHE A 256 18.85 -1.59 -8.31
N SER A 257 19.77 -0.62 -8.26
CA SER A 257 21.22 -0.81 -8.37
C SER A 257 21.69 -1.73 -9.52
N PRO A 258 21.28 -1.52 -10.80
CA PRO A 258 21.62 -2.47 -11.86
C PRO A 258 23.12 -2.66 -12.09
N ALA A 259 23.91 -1.59 -11.96
CA ALA A 259 25.38 -1.67 -12.10
C ALA A 259 26.00 -2.61 -11.06
N LEU A 260 25.66 -2.42 -9.78
CA LEU A 260 26.11 -3.26 -8.68
C LEU A 260 25.71 -4.74 -8.87
N PHE A 261 24.48 -5.00 -9.29
CA PHE A 261 24.01 -6.38 -9.51
C PHE A 261 24.61 -7.03 -10.77
N ASN A 262 25.02 -6.24 -11.76
CA ASN A 262 25.82 -6.76 -12.88
C ASN A 262 27.20 -7.22 -12.42
N GLU A 263 27.84 -6.51 -11.48
CA GLU A 263 29.11 -6.93 -10.88
C GLU A 263 28.94 -8.23 -10.08
N ILE A 264 27.89 -8.33 -9.28
CA ILE A 264 27.55 -9.57 -8.55
C ILE A 264 27.33 -10.73 -9.52
N THR A 265 26.60 -10.50 -10.62
CA THR A 265 26.35 -11.52 -11.66
C THR A 265 27.64 -11.98 -12.31
N ALA A 266 28.50 -11.04 -12.69
CA ALA A 266 29.81 -11.33 -13.30
C ALA A 266 30.73 -12.09 -12.35
N PHE A 267 30.69 -11.78 -11.05
CA PHE A 267 31.47 -12.46 -10.02
C PHE A 267 30.98 -13.90 -9.79
N ILE A 268 29.66 -14.12 -9.67
CA ILE A 268 29.10 -15.47 -9.47
C ILE A 268 29.35 -16.36 -10.70
N ALA A 269 29.31 -15.79 -11.90
CA ALA A 269 29.64 -16.46 -13.16
C ALA A 269 28.88 -17.79 -13.41
N LEU A 270 27.65 -17.89 -12.92
CA LEU A 270 26.73 -19.01 -13.16
C LEU A 270 25.41 -18.49 -13.75
N PRO A 271 24.71 -19.28 -14.58
CA PRO A 271 23.35 -18.93 -15.02
C PRO A 271 22.41 -18.73 -13.82
N GLN A 272 21.74 -17.57 -13.75
CA GLN A 272 20.89 -17.20 -12.60
C GLN A 272 19.72 -18.16 -12.37
N GLU A 273 19.30 -18.90 -13.39
CA GLU A 273 18.23 -19.91 -13.34
C GLU A 273 18.62 -21.21 -12.59
N ASP A 274 19.92 -21.50 -12.50
CA ASP A 274 20.47 -22.73 -11.91
C ASP A 274 20.53 -22.72 -10.38
N TYR A 275 20.22 -21.59 -9.76
CA TYR A 275 20.26 -21.44 -8.31
C TYR A 275 19.21 -20.45 -7.81
N ARG A 276 19.04 -20.43 -6.49
CA ARG A 276 18.20 -19.45 -5.81
C ARG A 276 19.02 -18.59 -4.89
N VAL A 277 18.52 -17.38 -4.65
CA VAL A 277 19.08 -16.43 -3.69
C VAL A 277 18.03 -16.02 -2.67
N VAL A 278 18.49 -15.52 -1.53
CA VAL A 278 17.66 -14.86 -0.51
C VAL A 278 18.31 -13.55 -0.09
N SER A 279 17.51 -12.65 0.43
CA SER A 279 17.83 -11.26 0.71
C SER A 279 17.69 -10.97 2.20
N LEU A 280 18.67 -10.28 2.79
CA LEU A 280 18.66 -9.90 4.21
C LEU A 280 19.00 -8.42 4.36
N GLY A 281 18.09 -7.64 4.96
CA GLY A 281 18.21 -6.17 5.05
C GLY A 281 17.98 -5.45 3.71
N ILE A 282 17.55 -6.17 2.68
CA ILE A 282 17.24 -5.64 1.35
C ILE A 282 15.97 -6.29 0.80
N HIS A 283 15.21 -5.54 0.00
CA HIS A 283 14.00 -6.04 -0.63
C HIS A 283 14.32 -7.09 -1.73
N PRO A 284 13.71 -8.30 -1.72
CA PRO A 284 13.95 -9.33 -2.74
C PRO A 284 13.57 -8.89 -4.16
N SER A 285 12.66 -7.93 -4.29
CA SER A 285 12.30 -7.32 -5.58
C SER A 285 13.50 -6.71 -6.29
N ILE A 286 14.55 -6.32 -5.56
CA ILE A 286 15.77 -5.77 -6.14
C ILE A 286 16.56 -6.87 -6.84
N ALA A 287 16.75 -8.02 -6.19
CA ALA A 287 17.38 -9.17 -6.83
C ALA A 287 16.54 -9.68 -8.03
N GLN A 288 15.22 -9.77 -7.88
CA GLN A 288 14.29 -10.17 -8.93
C GLN A 288 14.34 -9.23 -10.15
N TYR A 289 14.39 -7.92 -9.93
CA TYR A 289 14.52 -6.92 -11.00
C TYR A 289 15.80 -7.11 -11.82
N ASN A 290 16.88 -7.54 -11.16
CA ASN A 290 18.17 -7.82 -11.77
C ASN A 290 18.31 -9.28 -12.26
N GLY A 291 17.21 -10.01 -12.44
CA GLY A 291 17.20 -11.33 -13.08
C GLY A 291 17.48 -12.52 -12.16
N PHE A 292 17.69 -12.31 -10.86
CA PHE A 292 17.91 -13.42 -9.92
C PHE A 292 16.60 -14.09 -9.52
N TYR A 293 16.64 -15.42 -9.41
CA TYR A 293 15.51 -16.21 -8.92
C TYR A 293 15.60 -16.32 -7.39
N THR A 294 14.56 -15.85 -6.70
CA THR A 294 14.60 -15.73 -5.23
C THR A 294 13.69 -16.76 -4.55
N LEU A 295 14.07 -17.21 -3.33
CA LEU A 295 13.14 -17.96 -2.46
C LEU A 295 12.25 -17.01 -1.63
N ASP A 296 12.73 -15.80 -1.40
CA ASP A 296 12.02 -14.75 -0.68
C ASP A 296 11.32 -13.79 -1.65
N SER A 297 10.20 -13.22 -1.21
CA SER A 297 9.41 -12.29 -1.99
C SER A 297 8.37 -11.58 -1.14
N TYR A 298 7.90 -10.42 -1.61
CA TYR A 298 6.67 -9.81 -1.10
C TYR A 298 5.52 -10.19 -2.03
N GLN A 299 4.59 -11.04 -1.57
CA GLN A 299 3.51 -11.57 -2.39
C GLN A 299 2.15 -11.42 -1.70
N ASN A 300 1.17 -10.94 -2.47
CA ASN A 300 -0.19 -10.76 -1.98
C ASN A 300 -0.90 -12.09 -1.69
N ILE A 301 -0.57 -13.15 -2.43
CA ILE A 301 -1.15 -14.49 -2.32
C ILE A 301 -0.09 -15.52 -2.76
N TYR A 302 0.03 -16.62 -2.03
CA TYR A 302 0.94 -17.72 -2.35
C TYR A 302 0.52 -18.98 -1.55
N PRO A 303 0.93 -20.20 -1.98
CA PRO A 303 0.50 -21.45 -1.34
C PRO A 303 0.88 -21.50 0.15
N LEU A 304 -0.06 -21.97 0.97
CA LEU A 304 0.15 -22.12 2.42
C LEU A 304 1.33 -23.07 2.73
N GLU A 305 1.48 -24.14 1.95
CA GLU A 305 2.60 -25.08 2.08
C GLU A 305 3.95 -24.36 1.97
N TYR A 306 4.07 -23.39 1.06
CA TYR A 306 5.30 -22.62 0.90
C TYR A 306 5.59 -21.75 2.14
N LYS A 307 4.54 -21.19 2.78
CA LYS A 307 4.70 -20.46 4.04
C LYS A 307 5.36 -21.33 5.09
N PHE A 308 4.92 -22.58 5.24
CA PHE A 308 5.51 -23.50 6.22
C PHE A 308 6.95 -23.91 5.88
N LYS A 309 7.25 -24.15 4.59
CA LYS A 309 8.62 -24.44 4.13
C LYS A 309 9.56 -23.28 4.46
N PHE A 310 9.17 -22.05 4.12
CA PHE A 310 9.99 -20.88 4.41
C PHE A 310 10.04 -20.54 5.90
N ARG A 311 8.94 -20.76 6.64
CA ARG A 311 8.87 -20.57 8.10
C ARG A 311 9.94 -21.39 8.83
N LYS A 312 10.25 -22.59 8.34
CA LYS A 312 11.31 -23.45 8.90
C LYS A 312 12.69 -22.79 8.77
N ILE A 313 12.98 -22.17 7.63
CA ILE A 313 14.25 -21.44 7.39
C ILE A 313 14.48 -20.37 8.46
N ILE A 314 13.46 -19.54 8.72
CA ILE A 314 13.56 -18.40 9.63
C ILE A 314 13.17 -18.74 11.07
N GLN A 315 12.78 -19.97 11.37
CA GLN A 315 12.25 -20.36 12.69
C GLN A 315 13.19 -20.05 13.86
N PRO A 316 14.49 -20.34 13.77
CA PRO A 316 15.41 -20.05 14.88
C PRO A 316 15.50 -18.54 15.15
N GLU A 317 15.57 -17.71 14.11
CA GLU A 317 15.59 -16.25 14.26
C GLU A 317 14.28 -15.71 14.83
N LEU A 318 13.12 -16.19 14.36
CA LEU A 318 11.82 -15.77 14.89
C LEU A 318 11.65 -16.12 16.38
N ASN A 319 12.33 -17.16 16.88
CA ASN A 319 12.27 -17.49 18.31
C ASN A 319 12.99 -16.46 19.20
N LYS A 320 13.86 -15.61 18.63
CA LYS A 320 14.52 -14.50 19.35
C LYS A 320 13.61 -13.29 19.53
N ASN A 321 12.63 -13.09 18.65
CA ASN A 321 11.79 -11.89 18.64
C ASN A 321 10.31 -12.22 18.36
N ASN A 322 9.49 -12.10 19.41
CA ASN A 322 8.05 -12.39 19.33
C ASN A 322 7.29 -11.48 18.36
N VAL A 323 7.73 -10.22 18.15
CA VAL A 323 7.10 -9.29 17.21
C VAL A 323 7.28 -9.81 15.78
N LEU A 324 8.49 -10.23 15.40
CA LEU A 324 8.74 -10.83 14.09
C LEU A 324 7.96 -12.14 13.91
N LYS A 325 7.93 -12.97 14.96
CA LYS A 325 7.20 -14.25 14.95
C LYS A 325 5.73 -14.04 14.68
N GLU A 326 5.07 -13.18 15.45
CA GLU A 326 3.66 -12.84 15.25
C GLU A 326 3.42 -12.20 13.88
N TYR A 327 4.30 -11.32 13.44
CA TYR A 327 4.20 -10.68 12.12
C TYR A 327 4.20 -11.70 10.98
N PHE A 328 5.14 -12.65 10.99
CA PHE A 328 5.19 -13.66 9.95
C PHE A 328 4.05 -14.67 10.08
N ASP A 329 3.79 -15.17 11.29
CA ASP A 329 2.80 -16.22 11.52
C ASP A 329 1.37 -15.73 11.23
N ASN A 330 1.02 -14.53 11.69
CA ASN A 330 -0.34 -13.96 11.55
C ASN A 330 -0.53 -13.11 10.28
N TRP A 331 0.52 -12.78 9.52
CA TRP A 331 0.39 -12.08 8.24
C TRP A 331 1.27 -12.74 7.16
N GLY A 332 2.59 -12.58 7.25
CA GLY A 332 3.55 -13.32 6.41
C GLY A 332 3.45 -13.11 4.91
N SER A 333 2.90 -11.99 4.42
CA SER A 333 2.95 -11.66 2.99
C SER A 333 4.37 -11.29 2.53
N ARG A 334 5.22 -10.82 3.45
CA ARG A 334 6.67 -10.71 3.28
C ARG A 334 7.31 -12.03 3.69
N VAL A 335 7.65 -12.83 2.70
CA VAL A 335 8.42 -14.06 2.86
C VAL A 335 9.88 -13.67 2.75
N TYR A 336 10.47 -13.17 3.83
CA TYR A 336 11.80 -12.53 3.86
C TYR A 336 12.68 -13.21 4.90
N LEU A 337 14.00 -13.19 4.72
CA LEU A 337 14.89 -13.37 5.87
C LEU A 337 14.75 -12.14 6.77
N PHE A 338 14.48 -12.39 8.05
CA PHE A 338 14.49 -11.36 9.08
C PHE A 338 15.73 -11.49 9.94
N SER A 339 16.06 -10.42 10.66
CA SER A 339 16.98 -10.44 11.77
C SER A 339 16.32 -9.76 12.96
N SER A 340 16.42 -10.36 14.15
CA SER A 340 15.92 -9.73 15.37
C SER A 340 16.66 -8.44 15.70
N GLU A 341 17.93 -8.35 15.35
CA GLU A 341 18.77 -7.16 15.56
C GLU A 341 18.37 -6.03 14.61
N LEU A 342 18.11 -6.33 13.33
CA LEU A 342 17.68 -5.31 12.37
C LEU A 342 16.25 -4.82 12.63
N GLN A 343 15.41 -5.59 13.30
CA GLN A 343 14.00 -5.22 13.52
C GLN A 343 13.87 -3.88 14.26
N GLU A 344 14.81 -3.56 15.16
CA GLU A 344 14.81 -2.34 15.95
C GLU A 344 15.46 -1.14 15.23
N SER A 345 16.00 -1.35 14.03
CA SER A 345 16.71 -0.34 13.26
C SER A 345 16.11 -0.13 11.85
N CYS A 346 16.75 -0.67 10.81
CA CYS A 346 16.39 -0.53 9.41
C CYS A 346 15.47 -1.65 8.88
N TYR A 347 15.25 -2.69 9.68
CA TYR A 347 14.35 -3.80 9.44
C TYR A 347 14.63 -4.57 8.14
N VAL A 348 13.94 -4.24 7.04
CA VAL A 348 14.04 -4.93 5.74
C VAL A 348 14.65 -4.05 4.64
N ASP A 349 14.99 -2.82 4.97
CA ASP A 349 15.47 -1.80 4.04
C ASP A 349 16.62 -1.04 4.69
N CYS A 350 17.81 -1.63 4.63
CA CYS A 350 19.04 -1.16 5.27
C CYS A 350 19.99 -0.54 4.24
N PRO A 351 19.99 0.80 4.07
CA PRO A 351 20.85 1.49 3.12
C PRO A 351 22.31 1.41 3.56
N LYS A 352 23.25 1.59 2.62
CA LYS A 352 24.70 1.50 2.91
C LYS A 352 25.23 2.47 3.96
N TYR A 353 24.50 3.56 4.21
CA TYR A 353 24.85 4.57 5.22
C TYR A 353 24.50 4.15 6.66
N PHE A 354 23.79 3.03 6.84
CA PHE A 354 23.59 2.43 8.16
C PHE A 354 24.79 1.55 8.50
N SER A 355 25.56 1.95 9.52
CA SER A 355 26.75 1.24 9.99
C SER A 355 26.43 0.06 10.91
N GLU A 356 25.42 -0.74 10.55
CA GLU A 356 24.97 -1.85 11.38
C GLU A 356 25.56 -3.19 10.92
N THR A 357 25.71 -4.08 11.89
CA THR A 357 26.17 -5.45 11.69
C THR A 357 25.31 -6.37 12.53
N ILE A 358 25.06 -7.57 12.03
CA ILE A 358 24.30 -8.59 12.75
C ILE A 358 25.30 -9.44 13.52
N GLN A 359 25.25 -9.40 14.85
CA GLN A 359 26.13 -10.18 15.71
C GLN A 359 25.79 -11.67 15.63
N GLU A 360 24.51 -12.01 15.74
CA GLU A 360 24.04 -13.38 15.77
C GLU A 360 22.81 -13.56 14.87
N LEU A 361 23.03 -13.95 13.61
CA LEU A 361 21.97 -14.45 12.73
C LEU A 361 21.74 -15.95 12.99
N ASN A 362 20.49 -16.40 13.08
CA ASN A 362 20.18 -17.82 13.21
C ASN A 362 19.13 -18.27 12.18
N VAL A 363 19.61 -18.85 11.09
CA VAL A 363 18.78 -19.36 9.99
C VAL A 363 19.09 -20.83 9.72
N ASP A 364 18.09 -21.61 9.34
CA ASP A 364 18.27 -23.02 8.95
C ASP A 364 18.84 -23.09 7.53
N VAL A 365 20.18 -23.05 7.46
CA VAL A 365 20.97 -23.14 6.22
C VAL A 365 20.76 -24.47 5.49
N ILE A 366 20.45 -25.55 6.20
CA ILE A 366 20.16 -26.86 5.59
C ILE A 366 18.86 -26.78 4.79
N SER A 367 17.81 -26.17 5.35
CA SER A 367 16.55 -25.95 4.64
C SER A 367 16.71 -25.02 3.43
N LEU A 368 17.60 -24.01 3.52
CA LEU A 368 17.96 -23.18 2.36
C LEU A 368 18.60 -24.01 1.24
N LYS A 369 19.58 -24.87 1.56
CA LYS A 369 20.22 -25.80 0.59
C LYS A 369 19.20 -26.73 -0.07
N GLN A 370 18.28 -27.28 0.71
CA GLN A 370 17.22 -28.17 0.20
C GLN A 370 16.28 -27.47 -0.80
N MET A 371 16.15 -26.14 -0.72
CA MET A 371 15.38 -25.32 -1.65
C MET A 371 16.25 -24.74 -2.78
N SER A 372 17.43 -25.32 -3.02
CA SER A 372 18.38 -24.90 -4.08
C SER A 372 18.92 -23.48 -3.92
N CYS A 373 18.90 -22.93 -2.70
CA CYS A 373 19.55 -21.66 -2.41
C CYS A 373 21.07 -21.84 -2.38
N LYS A 374 21.80 -20.97 -3.08
CA LYS A 374 23.26 -20.95 -3.07
C LYS A 374 23.85 -19.69 -2.45
N TYR A 375 23.11 -18.58 -2.48
CA TYR A 375 23.64 -17.28 -2.01
C TYR A 375 22.64 -16.52 -1.15
N ILE A 376 23.17 -15.74 -0.22
CA ILE A 376 22.46 -14.70 0.52
C ILE A 376 23.03 -13.35 0.11
N PHE A 377 22.16 -12.45 -0.34
CA PHE A 377 22.47 -11.06 -0.57
C PHE A 377 22.10 -10.28 0.68
N SER A 378 23.10 -9.87 1.45
CA SER A 378 22.86 -9.07 2.66
C SER A 378 23.35 -7.64 2.49
N SER A 379 22.56 -6.66 2.91
CA SER A 379 22.99 -5.26 2.91
C SER A 379 23.79 -4.87 4.16
N VAL A 380 23.89 -5.78 5.12
CA VAL A 380 24.62 -5.62 6.38
C VAL A 380 25.52 -6.82 6.60
N LYS A 381 26.65 -6.61 7.30
CA LYS A 381 27.59 -7.68 7.57
C LYS A 381 27.08 -8.59 8.69
N ILE A 382 27.11 -9.90 8.46
CA ILE A 382 26.82 -10.95 9.45
C ILE A 382 28.14 -11.39 10.10
N ILE A 383 28.26 -11.22 11.42
CA ILE A 383 29.49 -11.51 12.18
C ILE A 383 29.64 -13.02 12.41
N ASN A 384 28.58 -13.72 12.79
CA ASN A 384 28.61 -15.17 13.04
C ASN A 384 28.45 -16.02 11.76
N ALA A 385 28.67 -15.45 10.56
CA ALA A 385 28.43 -16.11 9.28
C ALA A 385 29.09 -17.50 9.19
N GLU A 386 30.38 -17.59 9.49
CA GLU A 386 31.13 -18.86 9.45
C GLU A 386 30.56 -19.91 10.42
N GLN A 387 30.09 -19.48 11.59
CA GLN A 387 29.54 -20.36 12.63
C GLN A 387 28.24 -21.02 12.20
N ILE A 388 27.44 -20.34 11.37
CA ILE A 388 26.20 -20.87 10.81
C ILE A 388 26.39 -21.49 9.42
N GLY A 389 27.64 -21.64 8.97
CA GLY A 389 27.98 -22.29 7.70
C GLY A 389 27.80 -21.41 6.47
N LEU A 390 27.96 -20.08 6.61
CA LEU A 390 28.00 -19.13 5.51
C LEU A 390 29.44 -18.65 5.26
N GLU A 391 29.83 -18.58 4.00
CA GLU A 391 31.14 -18.07 3.56
C GLU A 391 30.95 -16.70 2.91
N LEU A 392 31.65 -15.66 3.41
CA LEU A 392 31.65 -14.34 2.76
C LEU A 392 32.57 -14.38 1.54
N GLU A 393 31.99 -14.38 0.34
CA GLU A 393 32.75 -14.44 -0.91
C GLU A 393 33.27 -13.06 -1.34
N ASN A 394 32.44 -12.01 -1.22
CA ASN A 394 32.84 -10.64 -1.57
C ASN A 394 31.90 -9.59 -0.96
N MET A 395 32.32 -8.33 -0.99
CA MET A 395 31.49 -7.15 -0.71
C MET A 395 31.48 -6.24 -1.94
N PHE A 396 30.28 -5.85 -2.38
CA PHE A 396 30.07 -4.96 -3.51
C PHE A 396 29.51 -3.63 -3.03
N GLU A 397 30.09 -2.54 -3.51
CA GLU A 397 29.63 -1.18 -3.25
C GLU A 397 29.79 -0.32 -4.50
N ASP A 398 28.79 0.52 -4.77
CA ASP A 398 28.81 1.51 -5.85
C ASP A 398 28.28 2.85 -5.31
N ASP A 399 28.88 3.97 -5.75
CA ASP A 399 28.53 5.31 -5.30
C ASP A 399 27.10 5.71 -5.66
N GLN A 400 26.57 5.20 -6.78
CA GLN A 400 25.22 5.47 -7.25
C GLN A 400 24.18 4.50 -6.63
N SER A 401 24.64 3.40 -6.04
CA SER A 401 23.81 2.42 -5.36
C SER A 401 23.36 2.87 -3.97
N PHE A 402 22.10 2.57 -3.66
CA PHE A 402 21.52 2.82 -2.34
C PHE A 402 22.00 1.81 -1.28
N TYR A 403 22.39 0.62 -1.73
CA TYR A 403 22.86 -0.48 -0.91
C TYR A 403 24.32 -0.81 -1.21
N GLN A 404 25.00 -1.34 -0.20
CA GLN A 404 26.17 -2.18 -0.33
C GLN A 404 25.68 -3.62 -0.18
N ILE A 405 26.34 -4.60 -0.80
CA ILE A 405 25.91 -6.01 -0.74
C ILE A 405 27.08 -6.89 -0.33
N PHE A 406 26.94 -7.54 0.81
CA PHE A 406 27.74 -8.66 1.24
C PHE A 406 27.17 -9.93 0.62
N LEU A 407 27.97 -10.58 -0.23
CA LEU A 407 27.61 -11.82 -0.89
C LEU A 407 28.08 -12.99 -0.05
N TYR A 408 27.14 -13.70 0.55
CA TYR A 408 27.42 -14.93 1.29
C TYR A 408 27.03 -16.15 0.47
N LYS A 409 27.88 -17.17 0.47
CA LYS A 409 27.61 -18.48 -0.09
C LYS A 409 27.23 -19.46 1.01
N ILE A 410 26.35 -20.38 0.63
CA ILE A 410 25.73 -21.39 1.49
C ILE A 410 26.43 -22.75 1.38
#